data_AF-A0A965KC35-F1
#
_entry.id   AF-A0A965KC35-F1
#
_cell.length_a   1.000
_cell.length_b   1.000
_cell.length_c   1.000
_cell.angle_alpha   90.00
_cell.angle_beta   90.00
_cell.angle_gamma   90.00
#
_symmetry.space_group_name_H-M   'P 1'
#
loop_
_entity.id
_entity.type
_entity.pdbx_description
1 polymer ?
#
loop_
_entity_poly.entity_id
_entity_poly.type
_entity_poly.pdbx_seq_one_letter_code
_entity_poly.pdbx_strand_id
1 'polypeptide(L)'
;MVVFALSCMLSSVILYASQFMTCSFIIGSWHSYFSFANISIPLFVSHCNIVYALFYYLAKALFAKNGFWFIAKKASLLVSGIAYKRHSLLFSFLLPALCMALFMTHAVGSHVFWYSFFWFIPMILHVFVKDNIFASALQSTFLAHAIGSVVWLYIYGLEAQYFVVAAPFVLFERIAFAGGIVCADYAITFVKNKLVSTWNLYVGAFI
;
A
#
# COMPACT_ATOMS: atom_id res chain seq x y z
N MET A 1 -4.98 5.96 25.09
CA MET A 1 -6.23 5.76 24.32
C MET A 1 -6.52 6.94 23.36
N VAL A 2 -6.57 8.18 23.85
CA VAL A 2 -6.87 9.38 23.03
C VAL A 2 -5.93 9.58 21.83
N VAL A 3 -4.62 9.42 22.01
CA VAL A 3 -3.62 9.59 20.93
C VAL A 3 -3.79 8.58 19.79
N PHE A 4 -4.12 7.33 20.15
CA PHE A 4 -4.39 6.27 19.18
C PHE A 4 -5.68 6.57 18.39
N ALA A 5 -6.76 6.91 19.10
CA ALA A 5 -8.04 7.26 18.48
C ALA A 5 -7.88 8.44 17.49
N LEU A 6 -7.12 9.47 17.87
CA LEU A 6 -6.88 10.63 17.01
C LEU A 6 -6.10 10.28 15.73
N SER A 7 -5.04 9.48 15.85
CA SER A 7 -4.28 8.98 14.68
C SER A 7 -5.20 8.20 13.74
N CYS A 8 -6.06 7.38 14.33
CA CYS A 8 -7.05 6.60 13.61
C CYS A 8 -8.06 7.46 12.84
N MET A 9 -8.61 8.48 13.50
CA MET A 9 -9.56 9.40 12.89
C MET A 9 -8.93 10.16 11.72
N LEU A 10 -7.73 10.72 11.91
CA LEU A 10 -7.03 11.45 10.85
C LEU A 10 -6.75 10.56 9.64
N SER A 11 -6.26 9.33 9.86
CA SER A 11 -6.02 8.38 8.77
C SER A 11 -7.31 7.91 8.08
N SER A 12 -8.42 7.77 8.82
CA SER A 12 -9.76 7.48 8.27
C SER A 12 -10.25 8.59 7.34
N VAL A 13 -10.04 9.86 7.72
CA VAL A 13 -10.42 11.01 6.90
C VAL A 13 -9.65 11.01 5.58
N ILE A 14 -8.33 10.77 5.63
CA ILE A 14 -7.50 10.66 4.43
C ILE A 14 -7.96 9.48 3.55
N LEU A 15 -8.25 8.32 4.16
CA LEU A 15 -8.79 7.18 3.44
C LEU A 15 -10.14 7.49 2.78
N TYR A 16 -11.03 8.19 3.47
CA TYR A 16 -12.32 8.60 2.91
C TYR A 16 -12.14 9.58 1.74
N ALA A 17 -11.37 10.65 1.94
CA ALA A 17 -11.06 11.64 0.90
C ALA A 17 -10.41 11.01 -0.34
N SER A 18 -9.48 10.06 -0.14
CA SER A 18 -8.76 9.40 -1.24
C SER A 18 -9.66 8.58 -2.18
N GLN A 19 -10.88 8.21 -1.75
CA GLN A 19 -11.84 7.50 -2.60
C GLN A 19 -12.44 8.40 -3.67
N PHE A 20 -12.46 9.72 -3.45
CA PHE A 20 -12.95 10.71 -4.42
C PHE A 20 -11.85 11.22 -5.33
N MET A 21 -10.59 10.85 -5.07
CA MET A 21 -9.43 11.25 -5.84
C MET A 21 -8.92 10.05 -6.65
N THR A 22 -9.46 9.89 -7.85
CA THR A 22 -8.93 9.00 -8.88
C THR A 22 -8.22 9.84 -9.94
N CYS A 23 -6.91 9.62 -10.12
CA CYS A 23 -6.11 10.46 -11.01
C CYS A 23 -6.26 10.08 -12.47
N SER A 24 -6.12 8.79 -12.77
CA SER A 24 -6.04 8.27 -14.13
C SER A 24 -6.44 6.80 -14.14
N PHE A 25 -6.68 6.24 -15.33
CA PHE A 25 -6.65 4.78 -15.48
C PHE A 25 -5.26 4.25 -15.09
N ILE A 26 -5.22 3.03 -14.54
CA ILE A 26 -3.95 2.30 -14.47
C ILE A 26 -3.47 2.13 -15.91
N ILE A 27 -2.23 2.50 -16.19
CA ILE A 27 -1.67 2.41 -17.54
C ILE A 27 -1.78 0.96 -18.00
N GLY A 28 -2.49 0.72 -19.10
CA GLY A 28 -2.82 -0.64 -19.56
C GLY A 28 -4.01 -1.29 -18.86
N SER A 29 -4.91 -0.57 -18.18
CA SER A 29 -6.15 -1.19 -17.70
C SER A 29 -7.32 -0.22 -17.77
N TRP A 30 -8.35 -0.62 -18.51
CA TRP A 30 -9.64 0.06 -18.54
C TRP A 30 -10.55 -0.31 -17.35
N HIS A 31 -10.08 -1.19 -16.47
CA HIS A 31 -10.89 -1.79 -15.40
C HIS A 31 -10.53 -1.27 -14.02
N SER A 32 -9.50 -0.44 -13.89
CA SER A 32 -9.12 0.15 -12.61
C SER A 32 -8.41 1.49 -12.76
N TYR A 33 -8.64 2.33 -11.76
CA TYR A 33 -8.05 3.65 -11.67
C TYR A 33 -6.85 3.65 -10.73
N PHE A 34 -5.85 4.43 -11.09
CA PHE A 34 -4.83 4.92 -10.18
C PHE A 34 -5.53 5.80 -9.13
N SER A 35 -5.69 5.24 -7.93
CA SER A 35 -6.36 5.89 -6.82
C SER A 35 -5.35 6.22 -5.73
N PHE A 36 -5.57 7.36 -5.06
CA PHE A 36 -4.88 7.72 -3.82
C PHE A 36 -5.08 6.68 -2.69
N ALA A 37 -5.96 5.68 -2.87
CA ALA A 37 -6.06 4.50 -2.01
C ALA A 37 -4.72 3.77 -1.81
N ASN A 38 -3.82 3.79 -2.81
CA ASN A 38 -2.47 3.21 -2.69
C ASN A 38 -1.59 3.95 -1.67
N ILE A 39 -1.92 5.21 -1.36
CA ILE A 39 -1.25 6.01 -0.33
C ILE A 39 -1.98 5.87 1.00
N SER A 40 -3.31 6.01 1.00
CA SER A 40 -4.10 6.12 2.22
C SER A 40 -4.29 4.80 2.97
N ILE A 41 -4.35 3.65 2.30
CA ILE A 41 -4.54 2.36 2.96
C ILE A 41 -3.31 1.93 3.77
N PRO A 42 -2.08 1.98 3.24
CA PRO A 42 -0.90 1.70 4.04
C PRO A 42 -0.83 2.55 5.31
N LEU A 43 -1.18 3.83 5.18
CA LEU A 43 -1.27 4.75 6.31
C LEU A 43 -2.34 4.34 7.30
N PHE A 44 -3.55 4.06 6.82
CA PHE A 44 -4.66 3.63 7.67
C PHE A 44 -4.30 2.36 8.46
N VAL A 45 -3.74 1.34 7.80
CA VAL A 45 -3.28 0.12 8.49
C VAL A 45 -2.19 0.43 9.52
N SER A 46 -1.26 1.33 9.19
CA SER A 46 -0.16 1.69 10.11
C SER A 46 -0.61 2.44 11.36
N HIS A 47 -1.64 3.29 11.25
CA HIS A 47 -2.17 4.09 12.38
C HIS A 47 -3.31 3.40 13.12
N CYS A 48 -4.15 2.64 12.43
CA CYS A 48 -5.32 1.99 13.00
C CYS A 48 -5.19 0.51 13.30
N ASN A 49 -4.17 -0.20 12.81
CA ASN A 49 -4.08 -1.66 12.81
C ASN A 49 -4.87 -2.30 11.64
N ILE A 50 -4.42 -3.48 11.21
CA ILE A 50 -4.98 -4.26 10.11
C ILE A 50 -6.44 -4.68 10.36
N VAL A 51 -6.83 -4.91 11.62
CA VAL A 51 -8.18 -5.39 11.97
C VAL A 51 -9.25 -4.41 11.49
N TYR A 52 -9.04 -3.09 11.66
CA TYR A 52 -9.99 -2.08 11.20
C TYR A 52 -10.04 -1.99 9.68
N ALA A 53 -8.90 -2.17 9.01
CA ALA A 53 -8.85 -2.18 7.54
C ALA A 53 -9.58 -3.41 6.97
N LEU A 54 -9.44 -4.56 7.62
CA LEU A 54 -10.19 -5.77 7.29
C LEU A 54 -11.69 -5.55 7.49
N PHE A 55 -12.11 -5.02 8.64
CA PHE A 55 -13.52 -4.72 8.88
C PHE A 55 -14.10 -3.78 7.82
N TYR A 56 -13.39 -2.69 7.51
CA TYR A 56 -13.77 -1.75 6.48
C TYR A 56 -13.95 -2.41 5.10
N TYR A 57 -13.02 -3.27 4.69
CA TYR A 57 -13.14 -3.96 3.40
C TYR A 57 -14.14 -5.10 3.40
N LEU A 58 -14.31 -5.82 4.51
CA LEU A 58 -15.36 -6.82 4.67
C LEU A 58 -16.74 -6.19 4.55
N ALA A 59 -16.97 -5.05 5.22
CA ALA A 59 -18.22 -4.30 5.09
C ALA A 59 -18.49 -3.89 3.63
N LYS A 60 -17.46 -3.43 2.89
CA LYS A 60 -17.60 -3.14 1.46
C LYS A 60 -17.80 -4.38 0.59
N ALA A 61 -17.21 -5.52 0.96
CA ALA A 61 -17.33 -6.77 0.23
C ALA A 61 -18.77 -7.32 0.26
N LEU A 62 -19.55 -7.02 1.31
CA LEU A 62 -20.97 -7.38 1.40
C LEU A 62 -21.83 -6.74 0.29
N PHE A 63 -21.41 -5.58 -0.21
CA PHE A 63 -22.09 -4.86 -1.30
C PHE A 63 -21.43 -5.09 -2.66
N ALA A 64 -20.36 -5.87 -2.73
CA ALA A 64 -19.68 -6.17 -3.98
C ALA A 64 -20.36 -7.36 -4.69
N LYS A 65 -20.47 -7.28 -6.03
CA LYS A 65 -20.99 -8.39 -6.86
C LYS A 65 -20.27 -9.71 -6.60
N ASN A 66 -18.98 -9.65 -6.28
CA ASN A 66 -18.20 -10.80 -5.83
C ASN A 66 -17.24 -10.36 -4.72
N GLY A 67 -17.64 -10.59 -3.46
CA GLY A 67 -16.89 -10.20 -2.28
C GLY A 67 -15.50 -10.83 -2.21
N PHE A 68 -15.35 -12.10 -2.62
CA PHE A 68 -14.05 -12.78 -2.62
C PHE A 68 -13.05 -12.08 -3.54
N TRP A 69 -13.42 -11.84 -4.81
CA TRP A 69 -12.57 -11.12 -5.74
C TRP A 69 -12.31 -9.67 -5.33
N PHE A 70 -13.28 -9.05 -4.66
CA PHE A 70 -13.09 -7.72 -4.09
C PHE A 70 -11.98 -7.71 -3.03
N ILE A 71 -12.00 -8.65 -2.07
CA ILE A 71 -10.97 -8.75 -1.03
C ILE A 71 -9.62 -9.13 -1.62
N ALA A 72 -9.57 -10.09 -2.55
CA ALA A 72 -8.33 -10.51 -3.20
C ALA A 72 -7.59 -9.31 -3.84
N LYS A 73 -8.33 -8.42 -4.52
CA LYS A 73 -7.77 -7.18 -5.09
C LYS A 73 -7.21 -6.19 -4.06
N LYS A 74 -7.66 -6.26 -2.81
CA LYS A 74 -7.22 -5.37 -1.73
C LYS A 74 -6.13 -6.00 -0.85
N ALA A 75 -5.86 -7.28 -1.02
CA ALA A 75 -4.84 -8.00 -0.27
C ALA A 75 -3.46 -7.35 -0.37
N SER A 76 -3.06 -6.90 -1.58
CA SER A 76 -1.78 -6.21 -1.78
C SER A 76 -1.67 -4.93 -0.94
N LEU A 77 -2.72 -4.11 -0.88
CA LEU A 77 -2.75 -2.88 -0.10
C LEU A 77 -2.70 -3.16 1.40
N LEU A 78 -3.44 -4.17 1.85
CA LEU A 78 -3.46 -4.59 3.25
C LEU A 78 -2.09 -5.07 3.72
N VAL A 79 -1.44 -5.95 2.95
CA VAL A 79 -0.09 -6.45 3.25
C VAL A 79 0.93 -5.31 3.24
N SER A 80 0.83 -4.39 2.28
CA SER A 80 1.73 -3.23 2.20
C SER A 80 1.65 -2.33 3.43
N GLY A 81 0.45 -2.12 4.00
CA GLY A 81 0.28 -1.35 5.22
C GLY A 81 0.92 -1.99 6.44
N ILE A 82 0.88 -3.32 6.53
CA ILE A 82 1.59 -4.06 7.58
C ILE A 82 3.10 -3.93 7.38
N ALA A 83 3.58 -4.06 6.15
CA ALA A 83 5.00 -3.98 5.82
C ALA A 83 5.59 -2.59 6.06
N TYR A 84 4.83 -1.51 5.88
CA TYR A 84 5.33 -0.13 5.98
C TYR A 84 5.99 0.19 7.32
N LYS A 85 5.46 -0.30 8.44
CA LYS A 85 6.04 -0.10 9.78
C LYS A 85 6.79 -1.34 10.29
N ARG A 86 6.94 -2.39 9.49
CA ARG A 86 7.56 -3.66 9.90
C ARG A 86 8.74 -4.00 9.02
N HIS A 87 9.93 -3.88 9.58
CA HIS A 87 11.16 -4.36 8.97
C HIS A 87 11.31 -5.87 9.23
N SER A 88 10.78 -6.73 8.35
CA SER A 88 10.85 -8.19 8.50
C SER A 88 11.27 -8.89 7.22
N LEU A 89 12.00 -10.01 7.36
CA LEU A 89 12.40 -10.85 6.24
C LEU A 89 11.19 -11.39 5.46
N LEU A 90 10.06 -11.61 6.14
CA LEU A 90 8.83 -12.06 5.48
C LEU A 90 8.36 -11.05 4.43
N PHE A 91 8.26 -9.77 4.78
CA PHE A 91 7.74 -8.73 3.88
C PHE A 91 8.77 -8.24 2.88
N SER A 92 10.06 -8.23 3.24
CA SER A 92 11.11 -7.70 2.37
C SER A 92 11.75 -8.75 1.47
N PHE A 93 11.72 -10.04 1.83
CA PHE A 93 12.35 -11.13 1.06
C PHE A 93 11.38 -12.22 0.63
N LEU A 94 10.75 -12.90 1.59
CA LEU A 94 10.00 -14.13 1.30
C LEU A 94 8.79 -13.86 0.41
N LEU A 95 8.01 -12.81 0.72
CA LEU A 95 6.83 -12.46 -0.08
C LEU A 95 7.19 -11.94 -1.49
N PRO A 96 8.14 -11.00 -1.67
CA PRO A 96 8.59 -10.63 -3.01
C PRO A 96 9.13 -11.82 -3.79
N ALA A 97 9.97 -12.68 -3.20
CA ALA A 97 10.52 -13.86 -3.86
C ALA A 97 9.44 -14.87 -4.26
N LEU A 98 8.44 -15.10 -3.39
CA LEU A 98 7.28 -15.93 -3.72
C LEU A 98 6.49 -15.34 -4.89
N CYS A 99 6.28 -14.02 -4.91
CA CYS A 99 5.62 -13.35 -6.04
C CYS A 99 6.43 -13.54 -7.33
N MET A 100 7.76 -13.39 -7.28
CA MET A 100 8.65 -13.64 -8.42
C MET A 100 8.45 -15.04 -8.97
N ALA A 101 8.50 -16.07 -8.10
CA ALA A 101 8.32 -17.45 -8.51
C ALA A 101 6.92 -17.70 -9.14
N LEU A 102 5.85 -17.22 -8.50
CA LEU A 102 4.49 -17.34 -9.05
C LEU A 102 4.33 -16.62 -10.39
N PHE A 103 4.93 -15.44 -10.54
CA PHE A 103 4.87 -14.70 -11.79
C PHE A 103 5.62 -15.41 -12.92
N MET A 104 6.85 -15.87 -12.64
CA MET A 104 7.69 -16.54 -13.65
C MET A 104 7.16 -17.93 -14.04
N THR A 105 6.43 -18.62 -13.15
CA THR A 105 5.81 -19.92 -13.46
C THR A 105 4.52 -19.80 -14.28
N HIS A 106 3.88 -18.63 -14.29
CA HIS A 106 2.71 -18.38 -15.11
C HIS A 106 3.11 -18.22 -16.59
N ALA A 107 2.36 -18.81 -17.52
CA ALA A 107 2.68 -18.78 -18.96
C ALA A 107 2.97 -17.36 -19.47
N VAL A 108 2.06 -16.40 -19.22
CA VAL A 108 2.27 -15.00 -19.58
C VAL A 108 3.46 -14.36 -18.84
N GLY A 109 3.59 -14.58 -17.53
CA GLY A 109 4.63 -13.94 -16.74
C GLY A 109 6.03 -14.44 -17.10
N SER A 110 6.16 -15.69 -17.57
CA SER A 110 7.41 -16.24 -18.10
C SER A 110 7.91 -15.48 -19.34
N HIS A 111 7.02 -14.97 -20.21
CA HIS A 111 7.39 -14.17 -21.37
C HIS A 111 7.89 -12.77 -21.01
N VAL A 112 7.52 -12.26 -19.83
CA VAL A 112 7.90 -10.93 -19.32
C VAL A 112 8.58 -11.04 -17.97
N PHE A 113 9.38 -12.10 -17.76
CA PHE A 113 9.97 -12.42 -16.45
C PHE A 113 10.80 -11.27 -15.86
N TRP A 114 11.43 -10.46 -16.72
CA TRP A 114 12.22 -9.28 -16.35
C TRP A 114 11.38 -8.24 -15.60
N TYR A 115 10.06 -8.22 -15.77
CA TYR A 115 9.15 -7.36 -15.03
C TYR A 115 9.20 -7.64 -13.51
N SER A 116 9.46 -8.89 -13.13
CA SER A 116 9.60 -9.26 -11.71
C SER A 116 10.86 -8.69 -11.04
N PHE A 117 11.84 -8.16 -11.81
CA PHE A 117 13.08 -7.63 -11.26
C PHE A 117 12.87 -6.35 -10.43
N PHE A 118 11.77 -5.63 -10.63
CA PHE A 118 11.36 -4.56 -9.74
C PHE A 118 11.19 -5.04 -8.28
N TRP A 119 10.96 -6.34 -8.06
CA TRP A 119 10.74 -6.91 -6.74
C TRP A 119 12.05 -7.27 -6.01
N PHE A 120 13.21 -7.10 -6.67
CA PHE A 120 14.50 -7.03 -5.96
C PHE A 120 14.67 -5.72 -5.21
N ILE A 121 14.02 -4.63 -5.62
CA ILE A 121 14.12 -3.32 -4.96
C ILE A 121 13.80 -3.40 -3.46
N PRO A 122 12.68 -4.02 -3.00
CA PRO A 122 12.43 -4.14 -1.57
C PRO A 122 13.49 -4.97 -0.82
N MET A 123 14.07 -5.97 -1.47
CA MET A 123 15.15 -6.80 -0.89
C MET A 123 16.44 -5.97 -0.71
N ILE A 124 16.82 -5.22 -1.75
CA ILE A 124 17.99 -4.33 -1.75
C ILE A 124 17.82 -3.26 -0.67
N LEU A 125 16.66 -2.58 -0.63
CA LEU A 125 16.40 -1.56 0.37
C LEU A 125 16.48 -2.11 1.79
N HIS A 126 16.01 -3.34 2.04
CA HIS A 126 16.08 -3.97 3.36
C HIS A 126 17.52 -4.21 3.83
N VAL A 127 18.42 -4.57 2.91
CA VAL A 127 19.82 -4.86 3.24
C VAL A 127 20.63 -3.58 3.41
N PHE A 128 20.49 -2.65 2.46
CA PHE A 128 21.38 -1.50 2.34
C PHE A 128 20.87 -0.24 3.02
N VAL A 129 19.56 -0.12 3.27
CA VAL A 129 18.96 1.10 3.82
C VAL A 129 18.15 0.79 5.08
N LYS A 130 18.77 1.03 6.23
CA LYS A 130 18.15 0.87 7.55
C LYS A 130 17.57 2.19 8.05
N ASP A 131 16.49 2.10 8.82
CA ASP A 131 15.90 3.21 9.58
C ASP A 131 15.50 4.46 8.75
N ASN A 132 15.19 4.27 7.47
CA ASN A 132 14.72 5.34 6.59
C ASN A 132 13.22 5.18 6.27
N ILE A 133 12.41 6.16 6.68
CA ILE A 133 10.95 6.12 6.49
C ILE A 133 10.54 6.06 5.01
N PHE A 134 11.29 6.72 4.13
CA PHE A 134 11.05 6.70 2.69
C PHE A 134 11.42 5.35 2.10
N ALA A 135 12.53 4.74 2.52
CA ALA A 135 12.87 3.38 2.12
C ALA A 135 11.80 2.38 2.57
N SER A 136 11.28 2.48 3.79
CA SER A 136 10.18 1.64 4.27
C SER A 136 8.89 1.85 3.46
N ALA A 137 8.55 3.09 3.11
CA ALA A 137 7.41 3.39 2.23
C ALA A 137 7.63 2.80 0.83
N LEU A 138 8.83 2.93 0.27
CA LEU A 138 9.18 2.42 -1.04
C LEU A 138 9.13 0.89 -1.07
N GLN A 139 9.70 0.21 -0.06
CA GLN A 139 9.57 -1.24 0.12
C GLN A 139 8.10 -1.67 0.17
N SER A 140 7.27 -0.98 0.95
CA SER A 140 5.84 -1.25 1.06
C SER A 140 5.12 -1.14 -0.30
N THR A 141 5.41 -0.09 -1.07
CA THR A 141 4.77 0.11 -2.38
C THR A 141 5.20 -0.91 -3.43
N PHE A 142 6.47 -1.34 -3.44
CA PHE A 142 6.95 -2.42 -4.32
C PHE A 142 6.41 -3.79 -3.91
N LEU A 143 6.23 -4.05 -2.61
CA LEU A 143 5.56 -5.26 -2.15
C LEU A 143 4.07 -5.28 -2.56
N ALA A 144 3.37 -4.15 -2.42
CA ALA A 144 2.00 -4.01 -2.93
C ALA A 144 1.94 -4.29 -4.44
N HIS A 145 2.95 -3.80 -5.17
CA HIS A 145 3.08 -4.02 -6.60
C HIS A 145 3.31 -5.50 -6.95
N ALA A 146 4.23 -6.18 -6.26
CA ALA A 146 4.51 -7.60 -6.49
C ALA A 146 3.26 -8.48 -6.27
N ILE A 147 2.61 -8.32 -5.11
CA ILE A 147 1.38 -9.07 -4.79
C ILE A 147 0.26 -8.69 -5.78
N GLY A 148 0.12 -7.40 -6.08
CA GLY A 148 -0.86 -6.90 -7.03
C GLY A 148 -0.67 -7.52 -8.42
N SER A 149 0.55 -7.49 -8.97
CA SER A 149 0.85 -8.05 -10.29
C SER A 149 0.51 -9.53 -10.38
N VAL A 150 0.84 -10.34 -9.37
CA VAL A 150 0.48 -11.76 -9.33
C VAL A 150 -1.03 -11.96 -9.21
N VAL A 151 -1.70 -11.25 -8.30
CA VAL A 151 -3.16 -11.32 -8.14
C VAL A 151 -3.87 -10.98 -9.45
N TRP A 152 -3.44 -9.92 -10.13
CA TRP A 152 -4.05 -9.51 -11.39
C TRP A 152 -3.77 -10.48 -12.53
N LEU A 153 -2.55 -11.03 -12.58
CA LEU A 153 -2.18 -12.03 -13.59
C LEU A 153 -3.08 -13.27 -13.49
N TYR A 154 -3.27 -13.82 -12.29
CA TYR A 154 -4.03 -15.05 -12.09
C TYR A 154 -5.54 -14.86 -12.12
N ILE A 155 -6.05 -13.69 -11.69
CA ILE A 155 -7.51 -13.45 -11.62
C ILE A 155 -8.05 -12.90 -12.93
N TYR A 156 -7.33 -11.96 -13.54
CA TYR A 156 -7.78 -11.25 -14.73
C TYR A 156 -7.13 -11.71 -16.02
N GLY A 157 -6.16 -12.64 -15.95
CA GLY A 157 -5.50 -13.18 -17.14
C GLY A 157 -4.83 -12.10 -17.98
N LEU A 158 -4.18 -11.12 -17.32
CA LEU A 158 -3.55 -10.01 -18.03
C LEU A 158 -2.54 -10.53 -19.05
N GLU A 159 -2.61 -10.00 -20.27
CA GLU A 159 -1.67 -10.26 -21.35
C GLU A 159 -0.29 -9.64 -21.10
N ALA A 160 0.75 -10.21 -21.73
CA ALA A 160 2.14 -9.76 -21.59
C ALA A 160 2.32 -8.27 -21.91
N GLN A 161 1.59 -7.76 -22.89
CA GLN A 161 1.67 -6.36 -23.33
C GLN A 161 1.37 -5.37 -22.19
N TYR A 162 0.49 -5.71 -21.26
CA TYR A 162 0.19 -4.83 -20.12
C TYR A 162 1.40 -4.62 -19.22
N PHE A 163 2.19 -5.66 -18.97
CA PHE A 163 3.43 -5.56 -18.19
C PHE A 163 4.51 -4.79 -18.96
N VAL A 164 4.61 -4.98 -20.27
CA VAL A 164 5.55 -4.23 -21.14
C VAL A 164 5.25 -2.73 -21.07
N VAL A 165 3.98 -2.35 -21.20
CA VAL A 165 3.57 -0.93 -21.19
C VAL A 165 3.68 -0.33 -19.79
N ALA A 166 3.37 -1.09 -18.73
CA ALA A 166 3.46 -0.60 -17.37
C ALA A 166 4.91 -0.40 -16.90
N ALA A 167 5.84 -1.25 -17.34
CA ALA A 167 7.24 -1.27 -16.90
C ALA A 167 7.94 0.10 -16.80
N PRO A 168 7.92 0.98 -17.82
CA PRO A 168 8.59 2.28 -17.75
C PRO A 168 8.03 3.19 -16.66
N PHE A 169 6.79 2.98 -16.21
CA PHE A 169 6.11 3.81 -15.23
C PHE A 169 6.19 3.26 -13.81
N VAL A 170 6.42 1.94 -13.63
CA VAL A 170 6.40 1.28 -12.32
C VAL A 170 7.23 2.04 -11.29
N LEU A 171 8.48 2.37 -11.64
CA LEU A 171 9.40 3.05 -10.73
C LEU A 171 8.89 4.43 -10.33
N PHE A 172 8.43 5.24 -11.29
CA PHE A 172 7.90 6.58 -11.04
C PHE A 172 6.64 6.53 -10.16
N GLU A 173 5.72 5.63 -10.45
CA GLU A 173 4.51 5.42 -9.65
C GLU A 173 4.85 5.01 -8.22
N ARG A 174 5.80 4.07 -8.04
CA ARG A 174 6.19 3.60 -6.70
C ARG A 174 6.88 4.70 -5.89
N ILE A 175 7.76 5.49 -6.52
CA ILE A 175 8.39 6.64 -5.88
C ILE A 175 7.34 7.69 -5.49
N ALA A 176 6.40 8.01 -6.38
CA ALA A 176 5.32 8.96 -6.11
C ALA A 176 4.43 8.47 -4.95
N PHE A 177 4.08 7.18 -4.92
CA PHE A 177 3.32 6.61 -3.81
C PHE A 177 4.11 6.60 -2.50
N ALA A 178 5.38 6.24 -2.53
CA ALA A 178 6.23 6.28 -1.33
C ALA A 178 6.33 7.71 -0.77
N GLY A 179 6.52 8.70 -1.65
CA GLY A 179 6.50 10.12 -1.28
C GLY A 179 5.15 10.53 -0.68
N GLY A 180 4.04 10.16 -1.32
CA GLY A 180 2.70 10.42 -0.81
C GLY A 180 2.44 9.81 0.57
N ILE A 181 2.88 8.57 0.79
CA ILE A 181 2.81 7.89 2.10
C ILE A 181 3.59 8.67 3.14
N VAL A 182 4.85 9.00 2.87
CA VAL A 182 5.70 9.74 3.81
C VAL A 182 5.13 11.12 4.13
N CYS A 183 4.72 11.89 3.13
CA CYS A 183 4.13 13.21 3.32
C CYS A 183 2.88 13.16 4.21
N ALA A 184 1.97 12.22 3.94
CA ALA A 184 0.75 12.09 4.73
C ALA A 184 1.01 11.51 6.13
N ASP A 185 2.00 10.62 6.32
CA ASP A 185 2.40 10.14 7.65
C ASP A 185 2.92 11.28 8.54
N TYR A 186 3.76 12.14 7.97
CA TYR A 186 4.24 13.34 8.64
C TYR A 186 3.11 14.31 8.94
N ALA A 187 2.19 14.54 8.01
CA ALA A 187 1.04 15.42 8.22
C ALA A 187 0.15 14.92 9.37
N ILE A 188 -0.20 13.62 9.38
CA ILE A 188 -0.97 13.00 10.48
C ILE A 188 -0.24 13.20 11.80
N THR A 189 1.05 12.89 11.84
CA THR A 189 1.86 12.97 13.07
C THR A 189 1.98 14.40 13.57
N PHE A 190 2.18 15.37 12.68
CA PHE A 190 2.23 16.79 13.02
C PHE A 190 0.91 17.29 13.63
N VAL A 191 -0.21 17.05 12.95
CA VAL A 191 -1.54 17.47 13.42
C VAL A 191 -1.87 16.81 14.76
N LYS A 192 -1.61 15.51 14.87
CA LYS A 192 -1.79 14.75 16.12
C LYS A 192 -0.98 15.37 17.26
N ASN A 193 0.30 15.60 17.07
CA ASN A 193 1.18 16.12 18.12
C ASN A 193 0.76 17.53 18.55
N LYS A 194 0.35 18.38 17.59
CA LYS A 194 -0.18 19.71 17.88
C LYS A 194 -1.45 19.62 18.75
N LEU A 195 -2.43 18.81 18.34
CA LEU A 195 -3.68 18.63 19.09
C LEU A 195 -3.45 18.07 20.50
N VAL A 196 -2.58 17.07 20.64
CA VAL A 196 -2.23 16.51 21.95
C VAL A 196 -1.53 17.53 22.83
N SER A 197 -0.60 18.32 22.28
CA SER A 197 0.10 19.37 23.04
C SER A 197 -0.88 20.44 23.54
N THR A 198 -1.80 20.88 22.68
CA THR A 198 -2.85 21.84 23.03
C THR A 198 -3.78 21.29 24.10
N TRP A 199 -4.22 20.02 23.97
CA TRP A 199 -5.03 19.36 24.98
C TRP A 199 -4.34 19.32 26.34
N ASN A 200 -3.05 18.95 26.37
CA ASN A 200 -2.29 18.88 27.61
C ASN A 200 -2.09 20.25 28.26
N LEU A 201 -1.96 21.33 27.47
CA LEU A 201 -1.90 22.70 28.00
C LEU A 201 -3.22 23.11 28.67
N TYR A 202 -4.36 22.77 28.08
CA TYR A 202 -5.66 23.09 28.68
C TYR A 202 -5.92 22.23 29.91
N VAL A 203 -5.85 20.90 29.80
CA VAL A 203 -6.16 20.00 30.92
C VAL A 203 -5.14 20.11 32.05
N GLY A 204 -3.86 20.25 31.72
CA GLY A 204 -2.80 20.46 32.71
C GLY A 204 -2.82 21.83 33.37
N ALA A 205 -3.56 22.81 32.81
CA ALA A 205 -3.83 24.09 33.49
C ALA A 205 -5.03 24.02 34.45
N PHE A 206 -5.82 22.94 34.42
CA PHE A 206 -6.97 22.71 35.30
C PHE A 206 -6.69 21.69 36.42
N ILE A 207 -5.46 21.18 36.52
CA ILE A 207 -4.96 20.30 37.60
C ILE A 207 -3.85 21.06 38.33
#